data_AF-A0A6I7PBS9-F1
#
_entry.id   AF-A0A6I7PBS9-F1
#
_cell.length_a   1.000
_cell.length_b   1.000
_cell.length_c   1.000
_cell.angle_alpha   90.00
_cell.angle_beta   90.00
_cell.angle_gamma   90.00
#
_symmetry.space_group_name_H-M   'P 1'
#
loop_
_entity.id
_entity.type
_entity.pdbx_description
1 polymer ?
#
loop_
_entity_poly.entity_id
_entity_poly.type
_entity_poly.pdbx_seq_one_letter_code
_entity_poly.pdbx_strand_id
1 'polypeptide(L)'
;MNDLRHPIHITLLGDSIFDNAAYTRGEPAVVDHLQSLLGPSGTATLRAVDNAVTRQVVYQLEDLPVRTTHLVISSGGNDTLQHIDLLLRSAPTVSDALDQLREPLALFERDYRAPLGQVPRLGISTWCFTIYNGILEAPHPRTTPMR
;
A
#
# COMPACT_ATOMS: atom_id res chain seq x y z
N MET A 1 -37.92 15.62 0.37
CA MET A 1 -36.92 15.57 -0.72
C MET A 1 -35.86 14.54 -0.35
N ASN A 2 -36.13 13.26 -0.65
CA ASN A 2 -35.16 12.18 -0.42
C ASN A 2 -33.96 12.42 -1.34
N ASP A 3 -32.80 12.65 -0.75
CA ASP A 3 -31.53 12.71 -1.47
C ASP A 3 -31.22 11.30 -1.99
N LEU A 4 -31.41 11.09 -3.30
CA LEU A 4 -31.22 9.81 -4.00
C LEU A 4 -29.73 9.49 -4.25
N ARG A 5 -28.80 10.16 -3.60
CA ARG A 5 -27.39 9.80 -3.64
C ARG A 5 -27.20 8.46 -2.93
N HIS A 6 -26.70 7.46 -3.67
CA HIS A 6 -26.31 6.19 -3.08
C HIS A 6 -25.33 6.45 -1.93
N PRO A 7 -25.49 5.79 -0.77
CA PRO A 7 -24.61 6.03 0.38
C PRO A 7 -23.15 5.74 -0.01
N ILE A 8 -22.26 6.66 0.35
CA ILE A 8 -20.83 6.56 0.03
C ILE A 8 -20.27 5.33 0.75
N HIS A 9 -19.74 4.39 -0.02
CA HIS A 9 -19.01 3.23 0.49
C HIS A 9 -17.59 3.22 -0.07
N ILE A 10 -16.61 3.48 0.79
CA ILE A 10 -15.18 3.49 0.46
C ILE A 10 -14.55 2.20 0.97
N THR A 11 -13.89 1.45 0.09
CA THR A 11 -13.09 0.26 0.46
C THR A 11 -11.60 0.58 0.37
N LEU A 12 -10.87 0.27 1.44
CA LEU A 12 -9.43 0.49 1.57
C LEU A 12 -8.69 -0.83 1.28
N LEU A 13 -7.85 -0.84 0.26
CA LEU A 13 -6.98 -1.95 -0.14
C LEU A 13 -5.51 -1.58 0.02
N GLY A 14 -4.68 -2.56 0.33
CA GLY A 14 -3.26 -2.33 0.52
C GLY A 14 -2.66 -3.13 1.66
N ASP A 15 -1.76 -2.47 2.36
CA ASP A 15 -0.94 -2.99 3.44
C ASP A 15 -1.21 -2.31 4.79
N SER A 16 -0.24 -2.39 5.68
CA SER A 16 -0.20 -1.84 7.03
C SER A 16 -0.43 -0.33 7.12
N ILE A 17 -0.40 0.40 6.00
CA ILE A 17 -0.84 1.81 5.98
C ILE A 17 -2.33 1.93 6.31
N PHE A 18 -3.15 0.99 5.85
CA PHE A 18 -4.57 0.96 6.18
C PHE A 18 -4.90 -0.07 7.25
N ASP A 19 -4.24 -1.24 7.23
CA ASP A 19 -4.35 -2.24 8.29
C ASP A 19 -3.42 -1.91 9.47
N ASN A 20 -3.65 -0.74 10.07
CA ASN A 20 -2.68 -0.12 10.96
C ASN A 20 -3.03 -0.22 12.45
N ALA A 21 -4.12 -0.89 12.82
CA ALA A 21 -4.63 -0.93 14.20
C ALA A 21 -3.60 -1.45 15.23
N ALA A 22 -2.77 -2.42 14.83
CA ALA A 22 -1.70 -2.94 15.70
C ALA A 22 -0.60 -1.88 16.02
N TYR A 23 -0.49 -0.83 15.21
CA TYR A 23 0.55 0.19 15.30
C TYR A 23 0.09 1.49 15.97
N THR A 24 -1.22 1.62 16.29
CA THR A 24 -1.79 2.86 16.85
C THR A 24 -1.65 2.98 18.36
N ARG A 25 -1.11 1.96 19.04
CA ARG A 25 -0.99 1.92 20.52
C ARG A 25 -2.33 2.15 21.24
N GLY A 26 -3.42 1.69 20.63
CA GLY A 26 -4.79 1.82 21.18
C GLY A 26 -5.57 3.03 20.67
N GLU A 27 -4.94 3.93 19.90
CA GLU A 27 -5.64 5.01 19.21
C GLU A 27 -6.42 4.48 17.97
N PRO A 28 -7.37 5.26 17.42
CA PRO A 28 -8.14 4.84 16.25
C PRO A 28 -7.24 4.54 15.02
N ALA A 29 -7.62 3.52 14.25
CA ALA A 29 -6.98 3.18 12.99
C ALA A 29 -7.40 4.15 11.86
N VAL A 30 -6.73 4.06 10.71
CA VAL A 30 -7.07 4.89 9.53
C VAL A 30 -8.52 4.66 9.11
N VAL A 31 -8.99 3.40 9.13
CA VAL A 31 -10.39 3.09 8.79
C VAL A 31 -11.39 3.72 9.77
N ASP A 32 -11.04 3.83 11.05
CA ASP A 32 -11.91 4.41 12.08
C ASP A 32 -12.02 5.93 11.89
N HIS A 33 -10.89 6.60 11.62
CA HIS A 33 -10.88 8.01 11.27
C HIS A 33 -11.70 8.28 10.01
N LEU A 34 -11.56 7.45 8.97
CA LEU A 34 -12.34 7.58 7.75
C LEU A 34 -13.84 7.38 8.00
N GLN A 35 -14.22 6.36 8.78
CA GLN A 35 -15.61 6.11 9.15
C GLN A 35 -16.21 7.29 9.95
N SER A 36 -15.43 7.87 10.86
CA SER A 36 -15.84 9.06 11.62
C SER A 36 -16.12 10.26 10.71
N LEU A 37 -15.27 10.50 9.71
CA LEU A 37 -15.45 11.57 8.72
C LEU A 37 -16.65 11.33 7.79
N LEU A 38 -16.92 10.08 7.42
CA LEU A 38 -18.08 9.72 6.59
C LEU A 38 -19.41 9.83 7.34
N GLY A 39 -19.38 9.65 8.67
CA GLY A 39 -20.58 9.66 9.49
C GLY A 39 -21.54 8.49 9.18
N PRO A 40 -22.79 8.54 9.67
CA PRO A 40 -23.73 7.42 9.59
C PRO A 40 -24.31 7.17 8.19
N SER A 41 -24.16 8.12 7.26
CA SER A 41 -24.63 7.98 5.87
C SER A 41 -23.60 7.36 4.93
N GLY A 42 -22.38 7.08 5.42
CA GLY A 42 -21.32 6.45 4.66
C GLY A 42 -20.71 5.26 5.38
N THR A 43 -19.92 4.47 4.64
CA THR A 43 -19.28 3.25 5.12
C THR A 43 -17.83 3.23 4.68
N ALA A 44 -16.93 3.01 5.62
CA ALA A 44 -15.55 2.62 5.37
C ALA A 44 -15.41 1.11 5.56
N THR A 45 -14.77 0.43 4.62
CA THR A 45 -14.45 -1.00 4.77
C THR A 45 -12.96 -1.20 4.58
N LEU A 46 -12.34 -1.83 5.57
CA LEU A 46 -10.95 -2.25 5.50
C LEU A 46 -10.86 -3.65 4.85
N ARG A 47 -10.06 -3.74 3.79
CA ARG A 47 -9.69 -5.00 3.13
C ARG A 47 -8.18 -5.11 2.90
N ALA A 48 -7.43 -4.06 3.24
CA ALA A 48 -5.98 -4.10 3.35
C ALA A 48 -5.56 -5.15 4.37
N VAL A 49 -4.36 -5.70 4.17
CA VAL A 49 -3.80 -6.77 4.99
C VAL A 49 -2.37 -6.40 5.34
N ASP A 50 -2.04 -6.42 6.62
CA ASP A 50 -0.67 -6.19 7.10
C ASP A 50 0.37 -7.02 6.32
N ASN A 51 1.52 -6.41 6.02
CA ASN A 51 2.62 -6.96 5.22
C ASN A 51 2.26 -7.34 3.76
N ALA A 52 1.11 -6.92 3.23
CA ALA A 52 0.76 -7.21 1.85
C ALA A 52 1.73 -6.54 0.86
N VAL A 53 2.19 -7.32 -0.12
CA VAL A 53 2.89 -6.82 -1.31
C VAL A 53 1.90 -6.58 -2.45
N THR A 54 2.32 -5.84 -3.48
CA THR A 54 1.40 -5.33 -4.49
C THR A 54 0.67 -6.44 -5.25
N ARG A 55 1.35 -7.55 -5.56
CA ARG A 55 0.72 -8.73 -6.20
C ARG A 55 -0.43 -9.34 -5.40
N GLN A 56 -0.48 -9.14 -4.08
CA GLN A 56 -1.54 -9.68 -3.21
C GLN A 56 -2.79 -8.81 -3.18
N VAL A 57 -2.71 -7.55 -3.65
CA VAL A 57 -3.88 -6.66 -3.74
C VAL A 57 -4.96 -7.22 -4.67
N VAL A 58 -4.58 -8.07 -5.63
CA VAL A 58 -5.52 -8.80 -6.49
C VAL A 58 -6.53 -9.60 -5.68
N TYR A 59 -6.10 -10.31 -4.64
CA TYR A 59 -7.01 -11.10 -3.79
C TYR A 59 -7.93 -10.23 -2.96
N GLN A 60 -7.51 -9.00 -2.65
CA GLN A 60 -8.35 -8.04 -1.94
C GLN A 60 -9.44 -7.46 -2.87
N LEU A 61 -9.18 -7.40 -4.18
CA LEU A 61 -10.14 -6.98 -5.21
C LEU A 61 -11.21 -8.06 -5.51
N GLU A 62 -10.88 -9.34 -5.33
CA GLU A 62 -11.80 -10.45 -5.64
C GLU A 62 -13.02 -10.51 -4.70
N ASP A 63 -12.91 -9.96 -3.51
CA ASP A 63 -13.93 -10.00 -2.45
C ASP A 63 -14.31 -8.59 -1.98
N LEU A 64 -14.58 -7.73 -2.95
CA LEU A 64 -15.10 -6.39 -2.70
C LEU A 64 -16.57 -6.45 -2.27
N PRO A 65 -16.98 -5.63 -1.28
CA PRO A 65 -18.39 -5.45 -0.97
C PRO A 65 -19.20 -5.04 -2.21
N VAL A 66 -20.36 -5.65 -2.41
CA VAL A 66 -21.25 -5.42 -3.57
C VAL A 66 -21.62 -3.93 -3.76
N ARG A 67 -21.61 -3.14 -2.67
CA ARG A 67 -22.02 -1.73 -2.68
C ARG A 67 -20.85 -0.76 -2.67
N THR A 68 -19.61 -1.22 -2.87
CA THR A 68 -18.44 -0.34 -2.95
C THR A 68 -18.63 0.67 -4.07
N THR A 69 -18.60 1.95 -3.71
CA THR A 69 -18.73 3.08 -4.64
C THR A 69 -17.39 3.71 -4.98
N HIS A 70 -16.43 3.56 -4.07
CA HIS A 70 -15.11 4.16 -4.14
C HIS A 70 -14.06 3.18 -3.65
N LEU A 71 -12.92 3.17 -4.32
CA LEU A 71 -11.78 2.35 -3.98
C LEU A 71 -10.58 3.23 -3.65
N VAL A 72 -9.86 2.87 -2.60
CA VAL A 72 -8.57 3.46 -2.28
C VAL A 72 -7.54 2.34 -2.19
N ILE A 73 -6.44 2.47 -2.93
CA ILE A 73 -5.36 1.49 -2.95
C ILE A 73 -4.08 2.17 -2.48
N SER A 74 -3.38 1.57 -1.51
CA SER A 74 -2.03 1.97 -1.08
C SER A 74 -1.16 0.73 -0.96
N SER A 75 -0.17 0.56 -1.82
CA SER A 75 0.72 -0.60 -1.78
C SER A 75 2.06 -0.31 -2.48
N GLY A 76 3.02 -1.21 -2.30
CA GLY A 76 4.36 -1.14 -2.88
C GLY A 76 5.48 -1.01 -1.85
N GLY A 77 5.19 -0.56 -0.62
CA GLY A 77 6.21 -0.38 0.42
C GLY A 77 6.85 -1.70 0.84
N ASN A 78 6.05 -2.76 0.97
CA ASN A 78 6.57 -4.09 1.30
C ASN A 78 7.38 -4.71 0.16
N ASP A 79 7.02 -4.42 -1.09
CA ASP A 79 7.79 -4.87 -2.26
C ASP A 79 9.20 -4.25 -2.28
N THR A 80 9.33 -2.97 -1.94
CA THR A 80 10.66 -2.32 -1.87
C THR A 80 11.47 -2.81 -0.68
N LEU A 81 10.84 -3.07 0.47
CA LEU A 81 11.51 -3.65 1.64
C LEU A 81 12.11 -5.03 1.35
N GLN A 82 11.46 -5.84 0.51
CA GLN A 82 12.01 -7.14 0.09
C GLN A 82 13.30 -7.05 -0.71
N HIS A 83 13.58 -5.87 -1.28
CA HIS A 83 14.73 -5.58 -2.12
C HIS A 83 15.69 -4.57 -1.48
N ILE A 84 15.53 -4.29 -0.18
CA ILE A 84 16.36 -3.31 0.53
C ILE A 84 17.86 -3.67 0.50
N ASP A 85 18.17 -4.97 0.39
CA ASP A 85 19.52 -5.47 0.30
C ASP A 85 20.25 -4.97 -0.96
N LEU A 86 19.52 -4.69 -2.06
CA LEU A 86 20.09 -4.09 -3.27
C LEU A 86 20.79 -2.77 -3.00
N LEU A 87 20.28 -1.97 -2.06
CA LEU A 87 20.91 -0.70 -1.67
C LEU A 87 22.26 -0.89 -0.97
N LEU A 88 22.50 -2.09 -0.43
CA LEU A 88 23.72 -2.44 0.30
C LEU A 88 24.72 -3.21 -0.56
N ARG A 89 24.35 -3.62 -1.78
CA ARG A 89 25.22 -4.37 -2.68
C ARG A 89 26.30 -3.46 -3.28
N SER A 90 27.52 -3.96 -3.32
CA SER A 90 28.61 -3.29 -4.03
C SER A 90 28.52 -3.55 -5.53
N ALA A 91 28.90 -2.55 -6.33
CA ALA A 91 29.00 -2.65 -7.77
C ALA A 91 30.32 -2.00 -8.24
N PRO A 92 31.10 -2.66 -9.11
CA PRO A 92 32.35 -2.10 -9.62
C PRO A 92 32.14 -0.83 -10.46
N THR A 93 31.01 -0.76 -11.18
CA THR A 93 30.63 0.40 -12.00
C THR A 93 29.15 0.76 -11.81
N VAL A 94 28.78 1.96 -12.28
CA VAL A 94 27.37 2.37 -12.34
C VAL A 94 26.56 1.46 -13.25
N SER A 95 27.16 0.94 -14.35
CA SER A 95 26.49 -0.01 -15.23
C SER A 95 26.12 -1.28 -14.48
N ASP A 96 27.06 -1.84 -13.73
CA ASP A 96 26.82 -3.05 -12.94
C ASP A 96 25.74 -2.82 -11.87
N ALA A 97 25.69 -1.62 -11.28
CA ALA A 97 24.65 -1.25 -10.31
C ALA A 97 23.26 -1.19 -10.98
N LEU A 98 23.14 -0.58 -12.15
CA LEU A 98 21.90 -0.53 -12.91
C LEU A 98 21.46 -1.93 -13.40
N ASP A 99 22.41 -2.77 -13.79
CA ASP A 99 22.16 -4.16 -14.17
C ASP A 99 21.59 -4.98 -13.01
N GLN A 100 22.06 -4.74 -11.77
CA GLN A 100 21.50 -5.36 -10.57
C GLN A 100 20.04 -4.94 -10.29
N LEU A 101 19.61 -3.76 -10.76
CA LEU A 101 18.24 -3.25 -10.57
C LEU A 101 17.26 -3.77 -11.64
N ARG A 102 17.75 -4.26 -12.78
CA ARG A 102 16.91 -4.62 -13.93
C ARG A 102 15.80 -5.61 -13.59
N GLU A 103 16.16 -6.75 -13.01
CA GLU A 103 15.20 -7.81 -12.68
C GLU A 103 14.24 -7.38 -11.56
N PRO A 104 14.70 -6.81 -10.42
CA PRO A 104 13.80 -6.31 -9.38
C PRO A 104 12.81 -5.25 -9.88
N LEU A 105 13.24 -4.30 -10.71
CA LEU A 105 12.37 -3.27 -11.28
C LEU A 105 11.31 -3.88 -12.20
N ALA A 106 11.69 -4.85 -13.05
CA ALA A 106 10.74 -5.53 -13.94
C ALA A 106 9.69 -6.34 -13.16
N LEU A 107 10.11 -7.03 -12.09
CA LEU A 107 9.21 -7.76 -11.20
C LEU A 107 8.26 -6.81 -10.47
N PHE A 108 8.78 -5.72 -9.91
CA PHE A 108 7.99 -4.70 -9.24
C PHE A 108 6.96 -4.08 -10.19
N GLU A 109 7.38 -3.70 -11.41
CA GLU A 109 6.45 -3.16 -12.42
C GLU A 109 5.34 -4.16 -12.76
N ARG A 110 5.69 -5.42 -13.04
CA ARG A 110 4.71 -6.47 -13.34
C ARG A 110 3.69 -6.62 -12.21
N ASP A 111 4.18 -6.71 -10.97
CA ASP A 111 3.35 -6.95 -9.80
C ASP A 111 2.47 -5.73 -9.47
N TYR A 112 2.95 -4.51 -9.76
CA TYR A 112 2.19 -3.27 -9.63
C TYR A 112 1.09 -3.12 -10.68
N ARG A 113 1.36 -3.55 -11.93
CA ARG A 113 0.38 -3.49 -13.02
C ARG A 113 -0.75 -4.50 -12.86
N ALA A 114 -0.52 -5.63 -12.19
CA ALA A 114 -1.51 -6.69 -12.05
C ALA A 114 -2.83 -6.23 -11.40
N PRO A 115 -2.86 -5.64 -10.18
CA PRO A 115 -4.10 -5.14 -9.57
C PRO A 115 -4.65 -3.90 -10.32
N LEU A 116 -3.78 -2.99 -10.75
CA LEU A 116 -4.21 -1.77 -11.46
C LEU A 116 -4.85 -2.06 -12.81
N GLY A 117 -4.45 -3.14 -13.49
CA GLY A 117 -5.10 -3.60 -14.70
C GLY A 117 -6.53 -4.10 -14.46
N GLN A 118 -6.91 -4.43 -13.22
CA GLN A 118 -8.26 -4.87 -12.88
C GLN A 118 -9.20 -3.72 -12.51
N VAL A 119 -8.66 -2.68 -11.88
CA VAL A 119 -9.42 -1.52 -11.38
C VAL A 119 -10.37 -0.91 -12.41
N PRO A 120 -9.97 -0.63 -13.67
CA PRO A 120 -10.87 -0.02 -14.65
C PRO A 120 -12.12 -0.87 -14.95
N ARG A 121 -12.04 -2.20 -14.78
CA ARG A 121 -13.17 -3.10 -15.03
C ARG A 121 -14.25 -3.02 -13.97
N LEU A 122 -13.95 -2.44 -12.80
CA LEU A 122 -14.92 -2.30 -11.71
C LEU A 122 -15.92 -1.15 -11.94
N GLY A 123 -15.58 -0.18 -12.80
CA GLY A 123 -16.46 0.97 -13.07
C GLY A 123 -16.71 1.89 -11.88
N ILE A 124 -15.86 1.83 -10.84
CA ILE A 124 -15.97 2.64 -9.62
C ILE A 124 -14.82 3.66 -9.52
N SER A 125 -15.09 4.79 -8.88
CA SER A 125 -14.10 5.84 -8.61
C SER A 125 -12.95 5.27 -7.79
N THR A 126 -11.71 5.40 -8.28
CA THR A 126 -10.54 4.81 -7.62
C THR A 126 -9.42 5.82 -7.41
N TRP A 127 -8.84 5.83 -6.21
CA TRP A 127 -7.63 6.55 -5.87
C TRP A 127 -6.50 5.58 -5.56
N CYS A 128 -5.36 5.76 -6.22
CA CYS A 128 -4.17 4.96 -5.98
C CYS A 128 -3.10 5.87 -5.37
N PHE A 129 -2.63 5.49 -4.18
CA PHE A 129 -1.49 6.08 -3.51
C PHE A 129 -0.27 5.20 -3.77
N THR A 130 0.82 5.83 -4.24
CA THR A 130 2.10 5.15 -4.44
C THR A 130 2.79 4.91 -3.11
N ILE A 131 3.98 4.30 -3.16
CA ILE A 131 4.85 4.09 -2.00
C ILE A 131 5.03 5.41 -1.24
N TYR A 132 4.71 5.40 0.05
CA TYR A 132 4.93 6.52 0.94
C TYR A 132 6.42 6.64 1.29
N ASN A 133 6.87 7.84 1.66
CA ASN A 133 8.22 8.00 2.18
C ASN A 133 8.34 7.30 3.54
N GLY A 134 8.97 6.12 3.57
CA GLY A 134 9.32 5.45 4.81
C GLY A 134 10.38 6.24 5.57
N ILE A 135 10.23 6.34 6.88
CA ILE A 135 11.33 6.74 7.76
C ILE A 135 12.25 5.52 7.87
N LEU A 136 13.24 5.43 6.98
CA LEU A 136 14.35 4.51 7.14
C LEU A 136 15.19 5.06 8.29
N GLU A 137 15.10 4.47 9.49
CA GLU A 137 16.02 4.83 10.57
C GLU A 137 17.46 4.69 10.05
N ALA A 138 18.26 5.75 10.20
CA ALA A 138 19.65 5.70 9.79
C ALA A 138 20.36 4.55 10.53
N PRO A 139 21.27 3.80 9.88
CA PRO A 139 22.05 2.79 10.56
C PRO A 139 22.73 3.42 11.77
N HIS A 140 22.53 2.84 12.95
CA HIS A 140 23.24 3.28 14.15
C HIS A 140 24.75 3.20 13.87
N PRO A 141 25.52 4.31 13.99
CA PRO A 141 26.96 4.23 13.79
C PRO A 141 27.51 3.23 14.80
N ARG A 142 28.12 2.14 14.30
CA ARG A 142 28.89 1.22 15.13
C ARG A 142 30.04 2.03 15.72
N THR A 143 29.92 2.39 16.99
CA THR A 143 31.02 2.94 17.78
C THR A 143 32.08 1.85 17.90
N THR A 144 33.03 1.84 16.97
CA THR A 144 34.23 1.04 17.12
C THR A 144 35.14 1.82 18.07
N PRO A 145 35.47 1.31 19.27
CA PRO A 145 36.41 2.01 20.13
C PRO A 145 37.77 2.00 19.43
N MET A 146 38.33 3.18 19.16
CA MET A 146 39.73 3.31 18.76
C MET A 146 40.61 2.67 19.84
N ARG A 147 41.40 1.67 19.45
CA ARG A 147 42.58 1.23 20.17
C ARG A 147 43.81 1.86 19.54
#